data_AF-A0A7R8XE47-F1
#
_entry.id   AF-A0A7R8XE47-F1
#
_cell.length_a   1.000
_cell.length_b   1.000
_cell.length_c   1.000
_cell.angle_alpha   90.00
_cell.angle_beta   90.00
_cell.angle_gamma   90.00
#
_symmetry.space_group_name_H-M   'P 1'
#
loop_
_entity.id
_entity.type
_entity.pdbx_description
1 polymer ?
#
loop_
_entity_poly.entity_id
_entity_poly.type
_entity_poly.pdbx_seq_one_letter_code
_entity_poly.pdbx_strand_id
1 'polypeptide(L)'
;MGPKGEAKVAKKPKEDRKPPLKKDKKPAFPPKPVLSGEEKREKKSALRAISFPFPKLVEIGRIALIKRGPDEGKICCIVDVIDANRYLVDGAPVGVTRRPVSHSDIYLTKFVIRIPRGTGTKNLRRNWEAAKLTEIWEHSKLAKKLLDAKKREAMNDFDRFKLARAKQIRNRIVRQRFVPMLRKARREGTLKPKKRKHQKKRKIIGAPKA
;
A
#
# COMPACT_ATOMS: atom_id res chain seq x y z
N MET A 1 -9.63 -50.29 77.11
CA MET A 1 -8.89 -49.19 76.47
C MET A 1 -7.97 -49.79 75.40
N GLY A 2 -8.43 -49.87 74.15
CA GLY A 2 -7.61 -50.27 73.01
C GLY A 2 -7.26 -49.04 72.17
N PRO A 3 -5.97 -48.76 71.89
CA PRO A 3 -5.60 -47.57 71.13
C PRO A 3 -5.81 -47.77 69.62
N LYS A 4 -6.24 -46.68 68.99
CA LYS A 4 -6.60 -46.53 67.58
C LYS A 4 -5.39 -46.77 66.66
N GLY A 5 -5.61 -47.50 65.57
CA GLY A 5 -4.66 -47.65 64.48
C GLY A 5 -4.60 -46.39 63.61
N GLU A 6 -3.39 -45.86 63.42
CA GLU A 6 -3.06 -44.92 62.36
C GLU A 6 -2.08 -45.59 61.40
N ALA A 7 -2.55 -45.88 60.19
CA ALA A 7 -1.72 -46.39 59.10
C ALA A 7 -0.78 -45.26 58.62
N LYS A 8 0.52 -45.37 58.93
CA LYS A 8 1.56 -44.50 58.36
C LYS A 8 1.77 -44.85 56.88
N VAL A 9 1.31 -43.98 55.99
CA VAL A 9 1.63 -44.02 54.57
C VAL A 9 3.14 -43.83 54.39
N ALA A 10 3.81 -44.85 53.86
CA ALA A 10 5.23 -44.79 53.52
C ALA A 10 5.48 -43.70 52.47
N LYS A 11 6.24 -42.65 52.82
CA LYS A 11 6.76 -41.68 51.85
C LYS A 11 7.73 -42.39 50.92
N LYS A 12 7.40 -42.43 49.62
CA LYS A 12 8.33 -42.86 48.56
C LYS A 12 9.65 -42.07 48.66
N PRO A 13 10.82 -42.70 48.45
CA PRO A 13 12.11 -42.02 48.42
C PRO A 13 12.10 -40.91 47.36
N LYS A 14 12.66 -39.74 47.69
CA LYS A 14 12.90 -38.69 46.70
C LYS A 14 13.98 -39.18 45.75
N GLU A 15 13.56 -39.57 44.55
CA GLU A 15 14.45 -39.87 43.43
C GLU A 15 15.27 -38.60 43.12
N ASP A 16 16.59 -38.73 43.14
CA ASP A 16 17.53 -37.64 42.87
C ASP A 16 17.26 -37.08 41.48
N ARG A 17 16.66 -35.88 41.42
CA ARG A 17 16.45 -35.17 40.16
C ARG A 17 17.82 -34.84 39.59
N LYS A 18 18.24 -35.59 38.56
CA LYS A 18 19.43 -35.26 37.76
C LYS A 18 19.44 -33.74 37.47
N PRO A 19 20.57 -33.05 37.69
CA PRO A 19 20.65 -31.63 37.40
C PRO A 19 20.24 -31.38 35.95
N PRO A 20 19.51 -30.30 35.65
CA PRO A 20 19.08 -30.01 34.29
C PRO A 20 20.30 -29.95 33.38
N LEU A 21 20.32 -30.82 32.37
CA LEU A 21 21.33 -30.80 31.30
C LEU A 21 21.47 -29.35 30.81
N LYS A 22 22.70 -28.83 30.84
CA LYS A 22 23.01 -27.52 30.24
C LYS A 22 22.48 -27.57 28.81
N LYS A 23 21.45 -26.78 28.52
CA LYS A 23 20.94 -26.63 27.16
C LYS A 23 22.09 -26.09 26.32
N ASP A 24 22.64 -26.90 25.43
CA ASP A 24 23.56 -26.43 24.42
C ASP A 24 22.91 -25.24 23.73
N LYS A 25 23.63 -24.11 23.67
CA LYS A 25 23.15 -22.94 22.94
C LYS A 25 22.85 -23.42 21.53
N LYS A 26 21.58 -23.35 21.11
CA LYS A 26 21.18 -23.64 19.73
C LYS A 26 22.17 -22.91 18.81
N PRO A 27 22.77 -23.58 17.82
CA PRO A 27 23.70 -22.93 16.92
C PRO A 27 23.01 -21.69 16.36
N ALA A 28 23.71 -20.56 16.39
CA ALA A 28 23.18 -19.32 15.84
C ALA A 28 22.70 -19.62 14.42
N PHE A 29 21.45 -19.26 14.11
CA PHE A 29 20.96 -19.38 12.74
C PHE A 29 21.99 -18.75 11.81
N PRO A 30 22.41 -19.45 10.74
CA PRO A 30 23.37 -18.88 9.81
C PRO A 30 22.86 -17.50 9.38
N PRO A 31 23.71 -16.46 9.39
CA PRO A 31 23.30 -15.14 8.98
C PRO A 31 22.70 -15.26 7.57
N LYS A 32 21.51 -14.66 7.37
CA LYS A 32 20.86 -14.69 6.06
C LYS A 32 21.87 -14.18 5.03
N PRO A 33 22.09 -14.91 3.91
CA PRO A 33 23.05 -14.49 2.91
C PRO A 33 22.70 -13.08 2.43
N VAL A 34 23.67 -12.17 2.56
CA VAL A 34 23.51 -10.77 2.17
C VAL A 34 23.57 -10.72 0.65
N LEU A 35 22.40 -10.75 0.01
CA LEU A 35 22.28 -10.69 -1.45
C LEU A 35 22.93 -9.42 -2.01
N SER A 36 23.72 -9.59 -3.06
CA SER A 36 24.32 -8.49 -3.84
C SER A 36 23.23 -7.63 -4.49
N GLY A 37 23.59 -6.41 -4.92
CA GLY A 37 22.65 -5.47 -5.54
C GLY A 37 22.01 -5.99 -6.83
N GLU A 38 22.75 -6.85 -7.55
CA GLU A 38 22.34 -7.47 -8.81
C GLU A 38 21.37 -8.63 -8.55
N GLU A 39 21.67 -9.53 -7.63
CA GLU A 39 20.76 -10.62 -7.23
C GLU A 39 19.44 -10.07 -6.66
N LYS A 40 19.47 -8.95 -5.94
CA LYS A 40 18.26 -8.26 -5.47
C LYS A 40 17.43 -7.70 -6.64
N ARG A 41 18.08 -7.17 -7.67
CA ARG A 41 17.40 -6.67 -8.89
C ARG A 41 16.83 -7.82 -9.71
N GLU A 42 17.57 -8.90 -9.82
CA GLU A 42 17.20 -10.08 -10.58
C GLU A 42 16.02 -10.81 -9.92
N LYS A 43 16.07 -11.08 -8.61
CA LYS A 43 14.93 -11.61 -7.85
C LYS A 43 13.70 -10.71 -7.94
N LYS A 44 13.89 -9.38 -7.88
CA LYS A 44 12.80 -8.41 -8.04
C LYS A 44 12.24 -8.38 -9.47
N SER A 45 13.08 -8.65 -10.47
CA SER A 45 12.67 -8.76 -11.88
C SER A 45 11.93 -10.06 -12.15
N ALA A 46 12.39 -11.18 -11.58
CA ALA A 46 11.71 -12.48 -11.64
C ALA A 46 10.35 -12.44 -10.93
N LEU A 47 10.26 -11.82 -9.75
CA LEU A 47 8.98 -11.57 -9.06
C LEU A 47 8.04 -10.65 -9.85
N ARG A 48 8.59 -9.75 -10.67
CA ARG A 48 7.81 -8.93 -11.62
C ARG A 48 7.41 -9.69 -12.88
N ALA A 49 8.17 -10.71 -13.28
CA ALA A 49 7.85 -11.57 -14.41
C ALA A 49 6.72 -12.57 -14.08
N ILE A 50 6.61 -13.01 -12.82
CA ILE A 50 5.48 -13.80 -12.29
C ILE A 50 4.27 -12.89 -11.96
N SER A 51 4.31 -11.60 -12.33
CA SER A 51 3.25 -10.65 -12.01
C SER A 51 1.98 -11.00 -12.77
N PHE A 52 0.95 -11.45 -12.03
CA PHE A 52 -0.42 -11.45 -12.51
C PHE A 52 -0.72 -10.10 -13.19
N PRO A 53 -1.37 -10.11 -14.38
CA PRO A 53 -1.65 -8.89 -15.13
C PRO A 53 -2.55 -7.91 -14.37
N PHE A 54 -3.25 -8.41 -13.34
CA PHE A 54 -4.16 -7.66 -12.50
C PHE A 54 -3.59 -7.47 -11.08
N PRO A 55 -2.96 -6.33 -10.76
CA PRO A 55 -2.31 -6.11 -9.45
C PRO A 55 -3.30 -5.84 -8.31
N LYS A 56 -4.58 -5.61 -8.62
CA LYS A 56 -5.63 -5.29 -7.66
C LYS A 56 -6.89 -6.05 -8.02
N LEU A 57 -7.22 -7.04 -7.21
CA LEU A 57 -8.41 -7.87 -7.38
C LEU A 57 -9.47 -7.46 -6.36
N VAL A 58 -10.73 -7.75 -6.65
CA VAL A 58 -11.79 -7.65 -5.65
C VAL A 58 -11.62 -8.82 -4.69
N GLU A 59 -11.46 -8.53 -3.41
CA GLU A 59 -11.38 -9.54 -2.35
C GLU A 59 -11.91 -8.97 -1.04
N ILE A 60 -12.33 -9.86 -0.15
CA ILE A 60 -12.79 -9.51 1.19
C ILE A 60 -11.62 -8.92 1.98
N GLY A 61 -11.86 -7.79 2.64
CA GLY A 61 -10.84 -7.09 3.40
C GLY A 61 -10.02 -6.08 2.59
N ARG A 62 -10.23 -5.99 1.27
CA ARG A 62 -9.54 -4.99 0.46
C ARG A 62 -10.10 -3.60 0.70
N ILE A 63 -9.18 -2.64 0.76
CA ILE A 63 -9.50 -1.24 0.96
C ILE A 63 -9.76 -0.58 -0.40
N ALA A 64 -10.87 0.12 -0.50
CA ALA A 64 -11.28 0.87 -1.66
C ALA A 64 -11.49 2.35 -1.29
N LEU A 65 -11.24 3.22 -2.26
CA LEU A 65 -11.56 4.65 -2.20
C LEU A 65 -12.91 4.86 -2.87
N ILE A 66 -13.83 5.54 -2.20
CA ILE A 66 -15.13 5.89 -2.79
C ILE A 66 -14.93 7.06 -3.74
N LYS A 67 -15.32 6.88 -5.00
CA LYS A 67 -15.23 7.88 -6.06
C LYS A 67 -16.46 8.79 -6.12
N ARG A 68 -17.65 8.24 -5.91
CA ARG A 68 -18.92 8.97 -6.04
C ARG A 68 -19.87 8.64 -4.91
N GLY A 69 -20.76 9.58 -4.61
CA GLY A 69 -21.81 9.42 -3.60
C GLY A 69 -21.50 10.19 -2.31
N PRO A 70 -22.26 9.93 -1.23
CA PRO A 70 -22.22 10.75 -0.02
C PRO A 70 -20.88 10.68 0.74
N ASP A 71 -20.10 9.62 0.51
CA ASP A 71 -18.81 9.38 1.16
C ASP A 71 -17.62 9.57 0.21
N GLU A 72 -17.78 10.40 -0.81
CA GLU A 72 -16.73 10.64 -1.81
C GLU A 72 -15.39 11.05 -1.16
N GLY A 73 -14.32 10.42 -1.63
CA GLY A 73 -12.96 10.68 -1.15
C GLY A 73 -12.59 9.99 0.17
N LYS A 74 -13.53 9.28 0.82
CA LYS A 74 -13.24 8.44 1.99
C LYS A 74 -12.82 7.03 1.57
N ILE A 75 -12.04 6.38 2.43
CA ILE A 75 -11.66 4.97 2.26
C ILE A 75 -12.60 4.06 3.04
N CYS A 76 -12.74 2.85 2.53
CA CYS A 76 -13.66 1.86 3.03
C CYS A 76 -13.11 0.44 2.78
N CYS A 77 -13.61 -0.55 3.52
CA CYS A 77 -13.26 -1.95 3.37
C CYS A 77 -14.39 -2.70 2.66
N ILE A 78 -14.04 -3.57 1.70
CA ILE A 78 -14.99 -4.53 1.12
C ILE A 78 -15.18 -5.67 2.12
N VAL A 79 -16.39 -5.82 2.65
CA VAL A 79 -16.72 -6.85 3.63
C VAL A 79 -17.33 -8.09 2.99
N ASP A 80 -18.15 -7.86 1.96
CA ASP A 80 -18.82 -8.92 1.22
C ASP A 80 -19.04 -8.51 -0.25
N VAL A 81 -19.20 -9.51 -1.12
CA VAL A 81 -19.60 -9.34 -2.52
C VAL A 81 -21.07 -9.73 -2.61
N ILE A 82 -21.91 -8.78 -3.00
CA ILE A 82 -23.37 -8.99 -3.10
C ILE A 82 -23.68 -9.62 -4.45
N ASP A 83 -23.21 -8.97 -5.51
CA ASP A 83 -23.33 -9.43 -6.89
C ASP A 83 -22.08 -8.96 -7.68
N ALA A 84 -22.04 -9.23 -8.99
CA ALA A 84 -20.90 -8.86 -9.83
C ALA A 84 -20.59 -7.35 -9.82
N ASN A 85 -21.62 -6.52 -9.64
CA ASN A 85 -21.55 -5.08 -9.79
C ASN A 85 -21.64 -4.31 -8.46
N ARG A 86 -21.91 -4.98 -7.33
CA ARG A 86 -22.12 -4.36 -6.03
C ARG A 86 -21.40 -5.12 -4.92
N TYR A 87 -20.80 -4.35 -4.03
CA TYR A 87 -20.08 -4.84 -2.85
C TYR A 87 -20.70 -4.26 -1.59
N LEU A 88 -20.71 -5.05 -0.53
CA LEU A 88 -21.03 -4.56 0.80
C LEU A 88 -19.76 -3.95 1.39
N VAL A 89 -19.83 -2.66 1.66
CA VAL A 89 -18.70 -1.85 2.08
C VAL A 89 -18.93 -1.34 3.50
N ASP A 90 -17.87 -1.26 4.29
CA ASP A 90 -17.89 -0.70 5.65
C ASP A 90 -16.60 0.10 5.91
N GLY A 91 -16.74 1.29 6.50
CA GLY A 91 -15.62 2.14 6.88
C GLY A 91 -15.93 2.95 8.13
N ALA A 92 -16.57 2.34 9.13
CA ALA A 92 -16.96 3.02 10.37
C ALA A 92 -15.83 3.80 11.09
N PRO A 93 -14.54 3.39 11.06
CA PRO A 93 -13.46 4.21 11.62
C PRO A 93 -13.28 5.57 10.92
N VAL A 94 -13.66 5.68 9.64
CA VAL A 94 -13.53 6.89 8.80
C VAL A 94 -14.89 7.59 8.60
N GLY A 95 -15.93 7.14 9.32
CA GLY A 95 -17.28 7.69 9.21
C GLY A 95 -17.97 7.34 7.90
N VAL A 96 -17.68 6.17 7.32
CA VAL A 96 -18.46 5.57 6.23
C VAL A 96 -19.37 4.50 6.83
N THR A 97 -20.69 4.66 6.67
CA THR A 97 -21.67 3.69 7.16
C THR A 97 -21.65 2.42 6.31
N ARG A 98 -22.03 1.30 6.91
CA ARG A 98 -22.10 0.02 6.20
C ARG A 98 -23.22 0.07 5.17
N ARG A 99 -22.89 -0.02 3.88
CA ARG A 99 -23.85 0.08 2.78
C ARG A 99 -23.39 -0.67 1.52
N PRO A 100 -24.33 -1.05 0.63
CA PRO A 100 -23.97 -1.52 -0.70
C PRO A 100 -23.41 -0.37 -1.54
N VAL A 101 -22.35 -0.63 -2.30
CA VAL A 101 -21.74 0.32 -3.25
C VAL A 101 -21.47 -0.37 -4.58
N SER A 102 -21.72 0.33 -5.69
CA SER A 102 -21.42 -0.20 -7.03
C SER A 102 -19.92 -0.26 -7.30
N HIS A 103 -19.48 -1.23 -8.10
CA HIS A 103 -18.11 -1.37 -8.57
C HIS A 103 -17.59 -0.10 -9.25
N SER A 104 -18.43 0.56 -10.05
CA SER A 104 -18.08 1.78 -10.78
C SER A 104 -17.80 2.99 -9.89
N ASP A 105 -18.32 2.96 -8.65
CA ASP A 105 -18.21 4.06 -7.69
C ASP A 105 -17.05 3.88 -6.70
N ILE A 106 -16.25 2.83 -6.84
CA ILE A 106 -15.09 2.58 -5.99
C ILE A 106 -13.81 2.40 -6.81
N TYR A 107 -12.69 2.81 -6.22
CA TYR A 107 -11.35 2.52 -6.73
C TYR A 107 -10.62 1.61 -5.77
N LEU A 108 -10.27 0.41 -6.23
CA LEU A 108 -9.48 -0.52 -5.45
C LEU A 108 -8.09 0.04 -5.16
N THR A 109 -7.70 -0.02 -3.89
CA THR A 109 -6.34 0.31 -3.45
C THR A 109 -5.50 -0.96 -3.35
N LYS A 110 -4.22 -0.79 -3.01
CA LYS A 110 -3.30 -1.91 -2.79
C LYS A 110 -3.37 -2.50 -1.37
N PHE A 111 -4.10 -1.85 -0.47
CA PHE A 111 -4.13 -2.23 0.94
C PHE A 111 -5.21 -3.28 1.17
N VAL A 112 -4.89 -4.27 1.98
CA VAL A 112 -5.75 -5.41 2.29
C VAL A 112 -5.59 -5.73 3.76
N ILE A 113 -6.70 -5.85 4.46
CA ILE A 113 -6.77 -6.35 5.84
C ILE A 113 -7.33 -7.77 5.76
N ARG A 114 -6.77 -8.71 6.52
CA ARG A 114 -7.31 -10.07 6.57
C ARG A 114 -8.51 -10.10 7.51
N ILE A 115 -9.70 -10.26 6.96
CA ILE A 115 -10.95 -10.43 7.72
C ILE A 115 -11.79 -11.55 7.10
N PRO A 116 -12.59 -12.28 7.89
CA PRO A 116 -13.55 -13.23 7.33
C PRO A 116 -14.70 -12.53 6.61
N ARG A 117 -15.36 -13.25 5.70
CA ARG A 117 -16.57 -12.78 5.00
C ARG A 117 -17.64 -12.37 6.01
N GLY A 118 -18.34 -11.28 5.75
CA GLY A 118 -19.47 -10.87 6.59
C GLY A 118 -19.06 -10.30 7.96
N THR A 119 -17.78 -9.99 8.19
CA THR A 119 -17.30 -9.39 9.44
C THR A 119 -18.14 -8.19 9.88
N GLY A 120 -18.59 -8.19 11.14
CA GLY A 120 -19.32 -7.07 11.73
C GLY A 120 -18.45 -5.85 11.98
N THR A 121 -19.07 -4.67 12.02
CA THR A 121 -18.38 -3.37 12.10
C THR A 121 -17.44 -3.23 13.30
N LYS A 122 -17.80 -3.79 14.46
CA LYS A 122 -16.96 -3.78 15.68
C LYS A 122 -15.64 -4.50 15.47
N ASN A 123 -15.68 -5.68 14.84
CA ASN A 123 -14.47 -6.47 14.56
C ASN A 123 -13.66 -5.84 13.44
N LEU A 124 -14.31 -5.26 12.42
CA LEU A 124 -13.61 -4.52 11.38
C LEU A 124 -12.84 -3.33 11.97
N ARG A 125 -13.45 -2.53 12.85
CA ARG A 125 -12.78 -1.40 13.52
C ARG A 125 -11.52 -1.85 14.27
N ARG A 126 -11.61 -2.95 15.05
CA ARG A 126 -10.45 -3.52 15.75
C ARG A 126 -9.31 -3.90 14.80
N ASN A 127 -9.63 -4.60 13.70
CA ASN A 127 -8.63 -5.00 12.70
C ASN A 127 -8.05 -3.79 11.94
N TRP A 128 -8.86 -2.77 11.68
CA TRP A 128 -8.45 -1.52 11.04
C TRP A 128 -7.44 -0.75 11.87
N GLU A 129 -7.72 -0.62 13.17
CA GLU A 129 -6.84 0.03 14.15
C GLU A 129 -5.56 -0.78 14.37
N ALA A 130 -5.68 -2.11 14.52
CA ALA A 130 -4.52 -3.00 14.65
C ALA A 130 -3.59 -2.93 13.43
N ALA A 131 -4.15 -2.76 12.24
CA ALA A 131 -3.39 -2.57 11.00
C ALA A 131 -2.87 -1.12 10.81
N LYS A 132 -3.23 -0.18 11.70
CA LYS A 132 -2.94 1.27 11.58
C LYS A 132 -3.24 1.82 10.18
N LEU A 133 -4.36 1.37 9.61
CA LEU A 133 -4.62 1.57 8.19
C LEU A 133 -4.78 3.05 7.81
N THR A 134 -5.33 3.87 8.70
CA THR A 134 -5.49 5.31 8.49
C THR A 134 -4.13 5.98 8.29
N GLU A 135 -3.15 5.70 9.13
CA GLU A 135 -1.78 6.23 9.02
C GLU A 135 -1.11 5.77 7.70
N ILE A 136 -1.24 4.47 7.39
CA ILE A 136 -0.70 3.89 6.16
C ILE A 136 -1.33 4.55 4.93
N TRP A 137 -2.63 4.82 4.97
CA TRP A 137 -3.35 5.50 3.91
C TRP A 137 -2.86 6.93 3.74
N GLU A 138 -2.77 7.70 4.82
CA GLU A 138 -2.31 9.11 4.78
C GLU A 138 -0.89 9.23 4.23
N HIS A 139 0.00 8.28 4.52
CA HIS A 139 1.34 8.25 3.97
C HIS A 139 1.40 7.85 2.48
N SER A 140 0.34 7.26 1.94
CA SER A 140 0.24 6.84 0.55
C SER A 140 0.34 8.00 -0.43
N LYS A 141 0.99 7.76 -1.58
CA LYS A 141 1.07 8.75 -2.67
C LYS A 141 -0.30 9.19 -3.17
N LEU A 142 -1.30 8.30 -3.14
CA LEU A 142 -2.65 8.63 -3.58
C LEU A 142 -3.34 9.58 -2.61
N ALA A 143 -3.28 9.30 -1.30
CA ALA A 143 -3.83 10.19 -0.27
C ALA A 143 -3.16 11.57 -0.30
N LYS A 144 -1.83 11.62 -0.39
CA LYS A 144 -1.08 12.89 -0.52
C LYS A 144 -1.52 13.69 -1.73
N LYS A 145 -1.74 13.06 -2.88
CA LYS A 145 -2.26 13.72 -4.09
C LYS A 145 -3.67 14.28 -3.90
N LEU A 146 -4.54 13.53 -3.24
CA LEU A 146 -5.90 13.98 -2.92
C LEU A 146 -5.87 15.18 -1.97
N LEU A 147 -5.03 15.13 -0.93
CA LEU A 147 -4.82 16.27 -0.02
C LEU A 147 -4.25 17.49 -0.74
N ASP A 148 -3.26 17.29 -1.63
CA ASP A 148 -2.70 18.38 -2.43
C ASP A 148 -3.73 18.99 -3.40
N ALA A 149 -4.67 18.20 -3.92
CA ALA A 149 -5.77 18.70 -4.73
C ALA A 149 -6.72 19.57 -3.88
N LYS A 150 -7.14 19.08 -2.71
CA LYS A 150 -7.97 19.85 -1.75
C LYS A 150 -7.30 21.15 -1.32
N LYS A 151 -5.99 21.13 -1.05
CA LYS A 151 -5.21 22.33 -0.70
C LYS A 151 -5.12 23.34 -1.85
N ARG A 152 -5.10 22.87 -3.11
CA ARG A 152 -5.10 23.77 -4.28
C ARG A 152 -6.47 24.40 -4.50
N GLU A 153 -7.53 23.65 -4.25
CA GLU A 153 -8.90 24.13 -4.33
C GLU A 153 -9.19 25.19 -3.25
N ALA A 154 -8.71 24.96 -2.03
CA ALA A 154 -8.85 25.90 -0.91
C ALA A 154 -7.89 27.11 -0.94
N MET A 155 -7.06 27.25 -1.99
CA MET A 155 -6.01 28.26 -2.04
C MET A 155 -6.55 29.65 -2.39
N ASN A 156 -6.37 30.60 -1.47
CA ASN A 156 -6.74 31.99 -1.69
C ASN A 156 -5.78 32.68 -2.68
N ASP A 157 -6.18 33.80 -3.26
CA ASP A 157 -5.42 34.53 -4.28
C ASP A 157 -4.02 34.95 -3.82
N PHE A 158 -3.92 35.43 -2.58
CA PHE A 158 -2.63 35.76 -1.98
C PHE A 158 -1.68 34.54 -1.86
N ASP A 159 -2.23 33.36 -1.56
CA ASP A 159 -1.44 32.12 -1.54
C ASP A 159 -0.98 31.70 -2.94
N ARG A 160 -1.81 31.95 -3.97
CA ARG A 160 -1.42 31.72 -5.37
C ARG A 160 -0.26 32.63 -5.78
N PHE A 161 -0.27 33.90 -5.37
CA PHE A 161 0.85 34.82 -5.61
C PHE A 161 2.14 34.35 -4.93
N LYS A 162 2.09 33.99 -3.64
CA LYS A 162 3.25 33.43 -2.90
C LYS A 162 3.80 32.18 -3.59
N LEU A 163 2.92 31.26 -3.98
CA LEU A 163 3.29 30.03 -4.68
C LEU A 163 3.91 30.31 -6.05
N ALA A 164 3.39 31.28 -6.81
CA ALA A 164 3.96 31.68 -8.10
C ALA A 164 5.38 32.23 -7.93
N ARG A 165 5.61 33.10 -6.93
CA ARG A 165 6.95 33.65 -6.64
C ARG A 165 7.93 32.57 -6.21
N ALA A 166 7.53 31.68 -5.30
CA ALA A 166 8.35 30.55 -4.86
C ALA A 166 8.70 29.61 -6.03
N LYS A 167 7.74 29.32 -6.92
CA LYS A 167 7.98 28.54 -8.15
C LYS A 167 8.98 29.22 -9.08
N GLN A 168 8.90 30.54 -9.25
CA GLN A 168 9.83 31.29 -10.10
C GLN A 168 11.28 31.16 -9.60
N ILE A 169 11.51 31.31 -8.29
CA ILE A 169 12.81 31.16 -7.65
C ILE A 169 13.33 29.72 -7.82
N ARG A 170 12.50 28.73 -7.49
CA ARG A 170 12.85 27.30 -7.67
C ARG A 170 13.25 26.98 -9.11
N ASN A 171 12.46 27.43 -10.08
CA ASN A 171 12.70 27.16 -11.49
C ASN A 171 13.99 27.83 -11.99
N ARG A 172 14.34 29.01 -11.46
CA ARG A 172 15.62 29.67 -11.76
C ARG A 172 16.80 28.83 -11.27
N ILE A 173 16.77 28.35 -10.03
CA ILE A 173 17.82 27.50 -9.43
C ILE A 173 17.94 26.17 -10.21
N VAL A 174 16.81 25.51 -10.46
CA VAL A 174 16.79 24.24 -11.22
C VAL A 174 17.35 24.45 -12.63
N ARG A 175 16.98 25.53 -13.31
CA ARG A 175 17.49 25.85 -14.67
C ARG A 175 18.99 26.12 -14.66
N GLN A 176 19.49 26.88 -13.69
CA GLN A 176 20.91 27.17 -13.53
C GLN A 176 21.74 25.90 -13.38
N ARG A 177 21.25 24.88 -12.66
CA ARG A 177 21.94 23.59 -12.52
C ARG A 177 21.73 22.67 -13.72
N PHE A 178 20.52 22.63 -14.26
CA PHE A 178 20.12 21.69 -15.32
C PHE A 178 20.73 22.03 -16.68
N VAL A 179 20.81 23.31 -17.05
CA VAL A 179 21.32 23.71 -18.38
C VAL A 179 22.79 23.34 -18.59
N PRO A 180 23.72 23.58 -17.64
CA PRO A 180 25.10 23.10 -17.75
C PRO A 180 25.20 21.57 -17.82
N MET A 181 24.42 20.85 -17.01
CA MET A 181 24.37 19.38 -17.04
C MET A 181 23.92 18.87 -18.40
N LEU A 182 22.90 19.49 -18.99
CA LEU A 182 22.40 19.17 -20.33
C LEU A 182 23.46 19.44 -21.41
N ARG A 183 24.16 20.59 -21.34
CA ARG A 183 25.25 20.93 -22.27
C ARG A 183 26.41 19.94 -22.19
N LYS A 184 26.80 19.54 -20.98
CA LYS A 184 27.84 18.53 -20.73
C LYS A 184 27.43 17.17 -21.31
N ALA A 185 26.25 16.68 -20.98
CA ALA A 185 25.74 15.40 -21.49
C ALA A 185 25.58 15.38 -23.03
N ARG A 186 25.25 16.54 -23.64
CA ARG A 186 25.23 16.68 -25.12
C ARG A 186 26.63 16.63 -25.72
N ARG A 187 27.62 17.26 -25.08
CA ARG A 187 29.03 17.21 -25.49
C ARG A 187 29.60 15.80 -25.39
N GLU A 188 29.26 15.07 -24.33
CA GLU A 188 29.67 13.68 -24.08
C GLU A 188 28.89 12.66 -24.93
N GLY A 189 27.92 13.08 -25.75
CA GLY A 189 27.15 12.19 -26.63
C GLY A 189 26.21 11.21 -25.91
N THR A 190 26.05 11.31 -24.58
CA THR A 190 25.23 10.39 -23.77
C THR A 190 23.72 10.60 -23.98
N LEU A 191 23.32 11.76 -24.50
CA LEU A 191 21.94 12.06 -24.85
C LEU A 191 21.65 11.59 -26.28
N LYS A 192 20.83 10.54 -26.42
CA LYS A 192 20.32 10.12 -27.73
C LYS A 192 19.53 11.29 -28.37
N PRO A 193 19.81 11.67 -29.62
CA PRO A 193 18.99 12.64 -30.32
C PRO A 193 17.56 12.13 -30.37
N LYS A 194 16.61 13.01 -30.03
CA LYS A 194 15.18 12.67 -30.08
C LYS A 194 14.86 12.33 -31.54
N LYS A 195 14.61 11.03 -31.85
CA LYS A 195 14.17 10.62 -33.19
C LYS A 195 12.96 11.48 -33.55
N ARG A 196 13.09 12.34 -34.57
CA ARG A 196 11.95 13.09 -35.11
C ARG A 196 10.96 12.02 -35.55
N LYS A 197 9.81 11.90 -34.88
CA LYS A 197 8.74 11.05 -35.39
C LYS A 197 8.40 11.61 -36.77
N HIS A 198 8.69 10.84 -37.82
CA HIS A 198 8.24 11.17 -39.16
C HIS A 198 6.71 11.18 -39.08
N GLN A 199 6.11 12.37 -39.03
CA GLN A 199 4.67 12.50 -39.17
C GLN A 199 4.38 12.03 -40.58
N LYS A 200 3.92 10.78 -40.75
CA LYS A 200 3.33 10.32 -42.01
C LYS A 200 2.25 11.36 -42.34
N LYS A 201 2.48 12.18 -43.37
CA LYS A 201 1.42 13.01 -43.95
C LYS A 201 0.28 12.03 -44.25
N ARG A 202 -0.83 12.14 -43.52
CA ARG A 202 -2.04 11.37 -43.84
C ARG A 202 -2.41 11.82 -45.25
N LYS A 203 -2.23 10.95 -46.26
CA LYS A 203 -2.85 11.18 -47.57
C LYS A 203 -4.33 11.30 -47.28
N ILE A 204 -4.88 12.49 -47.46
CA ILE A 204 -6.33 12.70 -47.47
C ILE A 204 -6.80 11.95 -48.72
N ILE A 205 -7.32 10.74 -48.52
CA ILE A 205 -7.95 9.97 -49.58
C ILE A 205 -9.30 10.64 -49.83
N GLY A 206 -9.42 11.28 -51.00
CA GLY A 206 -10.67 11.57 -51.71
C GLY A 206 -11.75 12.32 -50.94
N ALA A 207 -11.82 13.64 -51.13
CA ALA A 207 -13.14 14.28 -51.16
C ALA A 207 -13.79 13.89 -52.52
N PRO A 208 -15.04 13.42 -52.56
CA PRO A 208 -15.75 13.26 -53.82
C PRO A 208 -15.89 14.65 -54.48
N LYS A 209 -15.44 14.77 -55.73
CA LYS A 209 -15.76 15.92 -56.56
C LYS A 209 -17.27 15.86 -56.89
N ALA A 210 -17.92 17.02 -56.72
CA ALA A 210 -19.23 17.48 -57.22
C ALA A 210 -20.24 16.40 -57.63
#